data_AF-A0A839T8A5-F1
#
_entry.id   AF-A0A839T8A5-F1
#
_cell.length_a   1.000
_cell.length_b   1.000
_cell.length_c   1.000
_cell.angle_alpha   90.00
_cell.angle_beta   90.00
_cell.angle_gamma   90.00
#
_symmetry.space_group_name_H-M   'P 1'
#
loop_
_entity.id
_entity.type
_entity.pdbx_description
1 polymer ?
#
loop_
_entity_poly.entity_id
_entity_poly.type
_entity_poly.pdbx_seq_one_letter_code
_entity_poly.pdbx_strand_id
1 'polypeptide(L)'
;MMVATISTYEVLESASNEDLQPLVEYILKTSTTEMLSIKDVYKRHQPNHKRYTDEILEEIRLFGGNSFANLFRSSGPEYLEVVQDVAKKFGVKEVDSYGLVELEEELIQTILRSCPEKVFRAGAGRYGGDSR
;
A
#
# COMPACT_ATOMS: atom_id res chain seq x y z
N MET A 1 -23.45 -19.70 4.94
CA MET A 1 -21.99 -19.84 5.03
C MET A 1 -21.48 -18.69 5.87
N MET A 2 -20.83 -18.95 7.01
CA MET A 2 -20.12 -17.88 7.73
C MET A 2 -18.86 -17.55 6.96
N VAL A 3 -18.79 -16.35 6.40
CA VAL A 3 -17.53 -15.81 5.88
C VAL A 3 -16.67 -15.54 7.11
N ALA A 4 -15.58 -16.30 7.29
CA ALA A 4 -14.62 -15.99 8.34
C ALA A 4 -14.04 -14.61 8.02
N THR A 5 -14.43 -13.60 8.78
CA THR A 5 -13.86 -12.26 8.69
C THR A 5 -12.48 -12.32 9.33
N ILE A 6 -11.47 -12.75 8.57
CA ILE A 6 -10.07 -12.66 9.02
C ILE A 6 -9.78 -11.18 9.20
N SER A 7 -9.45 -10.79 10.43
CA SER A 7 -9.04 -9.43 10.75
C SER A 7 -7.62 -9.18 10.24
N THR A 8 -7.32 -7.94 9.84
CA THR A 8 -5.95 -7.56 9.43
C THR A 8 -4.91 -7.87 10.51
N TYR A 9 -5.32 -7.81 11.78
CA TYR A 9 -4.50 -8.20 12.92
C TYR A 9 -4.08 -9.68 12.86
N GLU A 10 -5.04 -10.59 12.68
CA GLU A 10 -4.76 -12.03 12.59
C GLU A 10 -3.84 -12.37 11.41
N VAL A 11 -3.98 -11.65 10.28
CA VAL A 11 -3.07 -11.79 9.15
C VAL A 11 -1.64 -11.43 9.55
N LEU A 12 -1.45 -10.26 10.17
CA LEU A 12 -0.12 -9.77 10.55
C LEU A 12 0.53 -10.60 11.67
N GLU A 13 -0.26 -11.12 12.61
CA GLU A 13 0.25 -11.99 13.68
C GLU A 13 0.72 -13.35 13.14
N SER A 14 -0.01 -13.90 12.15
CA SER A 14 0.32 -15.15 11.49
C SER A 14 1.52 -15.05 10.54
N ALA A 15 1.82 -13.85 10.05
CA ALA A 15 2.90 -13.59 9.09
C ALA A 15 4.30 -13.92 9.66
N SER A 16 5.22 -14.29 8.76
CA SER A 16 6.63 -14.47 9.09
C SER A 16 7.39 -13.13 9.11
N ASN A 17 8.60 -13.10 9.68
CA ASN A 17 9.44 -11.90 9.61
C ASN A 17 9.77 -11.49 8.16
N GLU A 18 9.91 -12.46 7.25
CA GLU A 18 10.17 -12.21 5.83
C GLU A 18 8.95 -11.57 5.14
N ASP A 19 7.74 -11.99 5.50
CA ASP A 19 6.50 -11.42 4.96
C ASP A 19 6.24 -10.00 5.49
N LEU A 20 6.63 -9.73 6.74
CA LEU A 20 6.50 -8.41 7.38
C LEU A 20 7.59 -7.42 6.91
N GLN A 21 8.75 -7.91 6.51
CA GLN A 21 9.88 -7.09 6.08
C GLN A 21 9.53 -6.06 4.99
N PRO A 22 8.89 -6.41 3.84
CA PRO A 22 8.56 -5.44 2.81
C PRO A 22 7.58 -4.36 3.28
N LEU A 23 6.68 -4.70 4.22
CA LEU A 23 5.76 -3.72 4.82
C LEU A 23 6.53 -2.71 5.68
N VAL A 24 7.44 -3.20 6.53
CA VAL A 24 8.29 -2.35 7.37
C VAL A 24 9.19 -1.46 6.51
N GLU A 25 9.80 -2.00 5.45
CA GLU A 25 10.61 -1.20 4.52
C GLU A 25 9.80 -0.09 3.85
N TYR A 26 8.55 -0.38 3.45
CA TYR A 26 7.68 0.62 2.83
C TYR A 26 7.31 1.73 3.82
N ILE A 27 6.97 1.37 5.07
CA ILE A 27 6.67 2.32 6.14
C ILE A 27 7.88 3.25 6.36
N LEU A 28 9.08 2.69 6.53
CA LEU A 28 10.31 3.45 6.77
C LEU A 28 10.74 4.33 5.58
N LYS A 29 10.36 3.97 4.36
CA LYS A 29 10.61 4.78 3.16
C LYS A 29 9.79 6.07 3.16
N THR A 30 8.67 6.11 3.87
CA THR A 30 7.83 7.30 4.04
C THR A 30 8.31 8.13 5.24
N SER A 31 9.59 8.51 5.17
CA SER A 31 10.41 9.12 6.24
C SER A 31 9.87 10.44 6.84
N THR A 32 8.84 11.04 6.24
CA THR A 32 8.26 12.31 6.71
C THR A 32 7.00 12.15 7.56
N THR A 33 6.34 10.99 7.54
CA THR A 33 5.06 10.78 8.25
C THR A 33 4.97 9.50 9.07
N GLU A 34 5.93 8.58 8.92
CA GLU A 34 5.99 7.35 9.70
C GLU A 34 6.51 7.60 11.13
N MET A 35 5.95 6.90 12.12
CA MET A 35 6.41 6.96 13.52
C MET A 35 7.05 5.64 13.98
N LEU A 36 7.20 4.65 13.10
CA LEU A 36 7.77 3.35 13.43
C LEU A 36 9.25 3.45 13.79
N SER A 37 10.03 4.24 13.05
CA SER A 37 11.48 4.35 13.25
C SER A 37 11.88 4.99 14.57
N ILE A 38 11.01 5.83 15.14
CA ILE A 38 11.27 6.52 16.41
C ILE A 38 10.88 5.68 17.62
N LYS A 39 9.98 4.70 17.45
CA LYS A 39 9.49 3.81 18.51
C LYS A 39 10.60 2.91 19.05
N ASP A 40 10.73 2.86 20.37
CA ASP A 40 11.76 2.07 21.05
C ASP A 40 11.59 0.55 20.84
N VAL A 41 10.34 0.11 20.67
CA VAL A 41 9.98 -1.30 20.40
C VAL A 41 10.53 -1.78 19.06
N TYR A 42 10.49 -0.95 18.02
CA TYR A 42 11.10 -1.23 16.72
C TYR A 42 12.62 -1.38 16.86
N LYS A 43 13.28 -0.39 17.49
CA LYS A 43 14.74 -0.38 17.68
C LYS A 43 15.26 -1.58 18.48
N ARG A 44 14.50 -2.02 19.50
CA ARG A 44 14.89 -3.14 20.37
C ARG A 44 14.70 -4.50 19.72
N HIS A 45 13.75 -4.62 18.79
CA HIS A 45 13.32 -5.92 18.29
C HIS A 45 13.62 -6.15 16.81
N GLN A 46 14.07 -5.16 16.04
CA GLN A 46 14.63 -5.40 14.71
C GLN A 46 15.79 -6.43 14.79
N PRO A 47 15.85 -7.44 13.89
CA PRO A 47 14.99 -7.70 12.72
C PRO A 47 13.78 -8.62 12.99
N ASN A 48 13.44 -8.90 14.24
CA ASN A 48 12.27 -9.69 14.61
C ASN A 48 10.97 -8.85 14.63
N HIS A 49 10.48 -8.54 13.43
CA HIS A 49 9.22 -7.84 13.13
C HIS A 49 7.98 -8.42 13.83
N LYS A 50 7.93 -9.72 14.11
CA LYS A 50 6.82 -10.35 14.83
C LYS A 50 6.57 -9.78 16.24
N ARG A 51 7.59 -9.15 16.85
CA ARG A 51 7.48 -8.60 18.20
C ARG A 51 6.80 -7.24 18.29
N TYR A 52 6.46 -6.65 17.15
CA TYR A 52 5.82 -5.33 17.05
C TYR A 52 4.82 -5.28 15.90
N THR A 53 4.11 -6.38 15.65
CA THR A 53 3.01 -6.45 14.67
C THR A 53 1.88 -5.46 14.97
N ASP A 54 1.63 -5.19 16.25
CA ASP A 54 0.72 -4.12 16.70
C ASP A 54 1.13 -2.75 16.17
N GLU A 55 2.43 -2.44 16.23
CA GLU A 55 2.98 -1.17 15.75
C GLU A 55 2.93 -1.09 14.23
N ILE A 56 3.21 -2.20 13.53
CA ILE A 56 3.07 -2.28 12.07
C ILE A 56 1.61 -2.07 11.68
N LEU A 57 0.67 -2.70 12.38
CA LEU A 57 -0.76 -2.52 12.15
C LEU A 57 -1.20 -1.08 12.42
N GLU A 58 -0.74 -0.48 13.52
CA GLU A 58 -1.03 0.92 13.84
C GLU A 58 -0.52 1.84 12.74
N GLU A 59 0.73 1.68 12.31
CA GLU A 59 1.30 2.45 11.21
C GLU A 59 0.54 2.20 9.90
N ILE A 60 0.09 0.98 9.59
CA ILE A 60 -0.75 0.69 8.42
C ILE A 60 -2.12 1.38 8.52
N ARG A 61 -2.73 1.41 9.71
CA ARG A 61 -4.03 2.07 9.95
C ARG A 61 -3.90 3.59 9.92
N LEU A 62 -2.77 4.12 10.38
CA LEU A 62 -2.41 5.54 10.27
C LEU A 62 -1.87 5.88 8.88
N PHE A 63 -1.39 4.90 8.12
CA PHE A 63 -1.09 5.03 6.70
C PHE A 63 -2.39 5.25 5.96
N GLY A 64 -2.49 6.38 5.28
CA GLY A 64 -3.77 6.81 4.74
C GLY A 64 -4.83 7.11 5.82
N GLY A 65 -4.44 7.22 7.09
CA GLY A 65 -5.28 7.53 8.23
C GLY A 65 -4.85 8.79 8.96
N ASN A 66 -3.56 9.13 9.07
CA ASN A 66 -3.11 10.41 9.64
C ASN A 66 -3.09 11.52 8.58
N SER A 67 -2.72 11.19 7.33
CA SER A 67 -2.80 12.12 6.19
C SER A 67 -4.24 12.32 5.71
N PHE A 68 -5.07 11.27 5.64
CA PHE A 68 -6.49 11.43 5.35
C PHE A 68 -7.32 11.79 6.59
N ALA A 69 -7.04 11.37 7.83
CA ALA A 69 -7.84 11.86 8.98
C ALA A 69 -7.62 13.34 9.28
N ASN A 70 -6.45 13.92 8.96
CA ASN A 70 -6.31 15.37 8.94
C ASN A 70 -7.16 16.03 7.85
N LEU A 71 -7.41 15.34 6.72
CA LEU A 71 -8.31 15.78 5.64
C LEU A 71 -9.81 15.50 5.96
N PHE A 72 -10.10 14.46 6.73
CA PHE A 72 -11.43 13.96 7.10
C PHE A 72 -12.01 14.63 8.36
N ARG A 73 -11.19 15.21 9.24
CA ARG A 73 -11.67 15.79 10.51
C ARG A 73 -12.51 17.06 10.35
N SER A 74 -12.76 17.56 9.14
CA SER A 74 -13.79 18.59 8.91
C SER A 74 -14.82 18.29 7.81
N SER A 75 -14.53 17.46 6.80
CA SER A 75 -15.55 16.95 5.86
C SER A 75 -15.07 15.83 4.92
N GLY A 76 -13.76 15.62 4.78
CA GLY A 76 -13.20 14.66 3.80
C GLY A 76 -13.41 15.12 2.34
N PRO A 77 -12.53 14.68 1.42
CA PRO A 77 -12.74 14.93 0.00
C PRO A 77 -13.81 13.97 -0.53
N GLU A 78 -14.61 14.43 -1.49
CA GLU A 78 -15.50 13.55 -2.24
C GLU A 78 -14.69 12.43 -2.89
N TYR A 79 -15.27 11.23 -3.06
CA TYR A 79 -14.54 10.11 -3.67
C TYR A 79 -13.99 10.48 -5.05
N LEU A 80 -14.73 11.30 -5.79
CA LEU A 80 -14.29 11.90 -7.05
C LEU A 80 -12.97 12.68 -6.92
N GLU A 81 -12.81 13.50 -5.87
CA GLU A 81 -11.58 14.27 -5.65
C GLU A 81 -10.38 13.35 -5.38
N VAL A 82 -10.60 12.24 -4.65
CA VAL A 82 -9.55 11.24 -4.42
C VAL A 82 -9.13 10.58 -5.74
N VAL A 83 -10.09 10.18 -6.57
CA VAL A 83 -9.79 9.58 -7.87
C VAL A 83 -9.11 10.61 -8.80
N GLN A 84 -9.51 11.88 -8.74
CA GLN A 84 -8.87 12.97 -9.49
C GLN A 84 -7.41 13.17 -9.08
N ASP A 85 -7.12 13.20 -7.78
CA ASP A 85 -5.76 13.33 -7.26
C ASP A 85 -4.86 12.17 -7.67
N VAL A 86 -5.40 10.94 -7.68
CA VAL A 86 -4.66 9.76 -8.14
C VAL A 86 -4.44 9.82 -9.65
N ALA A 87 -5.47 10.16 -10.44
CA ALA A 87 -5.37 10.30 -11.89
C ALA A 87 -4.36 11.39 -12.32
N LYS A 88 -4.30 12.52 -11.61
CA LYS A 88 -3.27 13.56 -11.79
C LYS A 88 -1.87 13.01 -11.53
N LYS A 89 -1.68 12.19 -10.49
CA LYS A 89 -0.38 11.52 -10.22
C LYS A 89 0.04 10.54 -11.30
N PHE A 90 -0.91 9.87 -11.95
CA PHE A 90 -0.66 8.96 -13.08
C PHE A 90 -0.57 9.67 -14.44
N GLY A 91 -0.72 11.00 -14.48
CA GLY A 91 -0.55 11.81 -15.68
C GLY A 91 -1.75 11.83 -16.63
N VAL A 92 -2.94 11.47 -16.14
CA VAL A 92 -4.20 11.59 -16.89
C VAL A 92 -4.46 13.08 -17.16
N LYS A 93 -4.83 13.43 -18.39
CA LYS A 93 -5.19 14.81 -18.78
C LYS A 93 -6.69 15.03 -18.61
N GLU A 94 -7.09 16.28 -18.40
CA GLU A 94 -8.50 16.70 -18.34
C GLU A 94 -9.32 16.01 -17.24
N VAL A 95 -8.66 15.66 -16.13
CA VAL A 95 -9.21 14.94 -14.97
C VAL A 95 -10.48 15.58 -14.39
N ASP A 96 -10.56 16.90 -14.44
CA ASP A 96 -11.69 17.68 -13.91
C ASP A 96 -12.91 17.70 -14.87
N SER A 97 -12.77 17.15 -16.08
CA SER A 97 -13.84 17.08 -17.09
C SER A 97 -14.61 15.75 -17.11
N TYR A 98 -14.07 14.71 -16.47
CA TYR A 98 -14.67 13.38 -16.43
C TYR A 98 -15.69 13.24 -15.31
N GLY A 99 -16.75 12.46 -15.56
CA GLY A 99 -17.55 11.88 -14.49
C GLY A 99 -16.76 10.86 -13.69
N LEU A 100 -17.23 10.51 -12.48
CA LEU A 100 -16.53 9.56 -11.59
C LEU A 100 -16.16 8.24 -12.28
N VAL A 101 -17.13 7.59 -12.93
CA VAL A 101 -16.94 6.29 -13.57
C VAL A 101 -15.95 6.37 -14.75
N GLU A 102 -16.08 7.41 -15.58
CA GLU A 102 -15.19 7.63 -16.73
C GLU A 102 -13.74 7.88 -16.26
N LEU A 103 -13.60 8.61 -15.16
CA LEU A 103 -12.31 8.90 -14.57
C LEU A 103 -11.63 7.65 -13.99
N GLU A 104 -12.40 6.79 -13.33
CA GLU A 104 -11.91 5.50 -12.84
C GLU A 104 -11.46 4.61 -13.99
N GLU A 105 -12.25 4.53 -15.06
CA GLU A 105 -11.91 3.75 -16.25
C GLU A 105 -10.61 4.25 -16.90
N GLU A 106 -10.44 5.56 -17.07
CA GLU A 106 -9.23 6.16 -17.62
C GLU A 106 -8.01 5.98 -16.70
N LEU A 107 -8.19 6.09 -15.39
CA LEU A 107 -7.13 5.81 -14.41
C LEU A 107 -6.68 4.36 -14.50
N ILE A 108 -7.60 3.40 -14.53
CA ILE A 108 -7.29 1.96 -14.66
C ILE A 108 -6.55 1.70 -15.97
N GLN A 109 -7.05 2.23 -17.09
CA GLN A 109 -6.39 2.08 -18.38
C GLN A 109 -4.99 2.70 -18.38
N THR A 110 -4.81 3.86 -17.75
CA THR A 110 -3.50 4.52 -17.64
C THR A 110 -2.54 3.70 -16.80
N ILE A 111 -2.98 3.15 -15.66
CA ILE A 111 -2.18 2.24 -14.84
C ILE A 111 -1.75 1.02 -15.67
N LEU A 112 -2.69 0.39 -16.39
CA LEU A 112 -2.42 -0.77 -17.24
C LEU A 112 -1.43 -0.44 -18.38
N ARG A 113 -1.56 0.72 -19.03
CA ARG A 113 -0.64 1.19 -20.08
C ARG A 113 0.74 1.58 -19.51
N SER A 114 0.76 2.17 -18.32
CA SER A 114 1.98 2.63 -17.65
C SER A 114 2.79 1.50 -17.03
N CYS A 115 2.17 0.34 -16.78
CA CYS A 115 2.84 -0.86 -16.33
C CYS A 115 3.65 -1.46 -17.49
N PRO A 116 4.98 -1.31 -17.54
CA PRO A 116 5.78 -1.94 -18.58
C PRO A 116 5.80 -3.44 -18.27
N GLU A 117 5.88 -4.29 -19.30
CA GLU A 117 6.03 -5.77 -19.23
C GLU A 117 7.13 -6.28 -18.25
N LYS A 118 7.96 -5.39 -17.71
CA LYS A 118 9.02 -5.69 -16.73
C LYS A 118 8.49 -6.25 -15.40
N VAL A 119 7.21 -6.05 -15.04
CA VAL A 119 6.60 -6.74 -13.88
C VAL A 119 6.33 -8.22 -14.18
N PHE A 120 6.04 -8.59 -15.43
CA PHE A 120 5.77 -9.98 -15.82
C PHE A 120 7.06 -10.83 -15.95
N ARG A 121 8.20 -10.21 -16.28
CA ARG A 121 9.49 -10.92 -16.42
C ARG A 121 10.17 -11.34 -15.11
N ALA A 122 9.68 -10.93 -13.95
CA ALA A 122 10.20 -11.40 -12.66
C ALA A 122 9.71 -12.80 -12.27
N GLY A 123 8.62 -13.30 -12.89
CA GLY A 123 8.08 -14.65 -12.64
C GLY A 123 8.55 -15.73 -13.64
N ALA A 124 8.98 -15.34 -14.85
CA ALA A 124 9.29 -16.27 -15.94
C ALA A 124 10.78 -16.69 -16.03
N GLY A 125 11.62 -16.32 -15.06
CA GLY A 125 13.06 -16.64 -15.06
C GLY A 125 13.47 -17.93 -14.35
N ARG A 126 12.54 -18.69 -13.75
CA ARG A 126 12.87 -19.88 -12.93
C ARG A 126 12.44 -21.23 -13.55
N TYR A 127 12.18 -21.27 -14.85
CA TYR A 127 11.99 -22.53 -15.60
C TYR A 127 12.90 -22.58 -16.83
N GLY A 128 14.20 -22.39 -16.62
CA GLY A 128 15.24 -22.76 -17.57
C GLY A 128 16.06 -23.88 -16.95
N GLY A 129 15.52 -25.09 -16.97
CA GLY A 129 16.18 -26.29 -16.49
C GLY A 129 17.41 -26.59 -17.35
N ASP A 130 18.53 -26.73 -16.65
CA ASP A 130 19.76 -27.39 -17.08
C ASP A 130 19.46 -28.69 -17.84
N SER A 131 20.06 -28.84 -19.02
CA SER A 131 20.22 -30.11 -19.72
C SER A 131 21.32 -29.99 -20.78
N ARG A 132 22.54 -30.32 -20.32
CA ARG A 132 23.66 -30.94 -21.06
C ARG A 132 24.42 -30.09 -22.08
#